data_AF-A0AAD9XGK8-F1
#
_entry.id   AF-A0AAD9XGK8-F1
#
_cell.length_a   1.000
_cell.length_b   1.000
_cell.length_c   1.000
_cell.angle_alpha   90.00
_cell.angle_beta   90.00
_cell.angle_gamma   90.00
#
_symmetry.space_group_name_H-M   'P 1'
#
loop_
_entity.id
_entity.type
_entity.pdbx_description
1 polymer ?
#
loop_
_entity_poly.entity_id
_entity_poly.type
_entity_poly.pdbx_seq_one_letter_code
_entity_poly.pdbx_strand_id
1 'polypeptide(L)'
;MVMEGSHAVPESVMDAVKKTLYNVEQVKIHLNEFLSQANPETLAAMPPLERARAHFLIAKATTVLYSVNLRCNGIHPDDHPVKSELERIMTYQEKLQRLTDSTKEPPRPSTTLNYQAATRFIEHSLPHLTPGQRKSMKDISRGEGTRIKYIERSGHKKRKYPSSEMKTVQVAAKEFLEKASRELLGDVAQGGFQGPIQIDDSSDEEALEAPEAPGGFEEPIQIDDSEEEDHLMS
;
A
#
# COMPACT_ATOMS: atom_id res chain seq x y z
N MET A 1 -14.76 -67.17 -11.29
CA MET A 1 -15.52 -66.48 -10.23
C MET A 1 -14.56 -65.50 -9.59
N VAL A 2 -14.55 -64.28 -10.11
CA VAL A 2 -13.63 -63.21 -9.68
C VAL A 2 -14.21 -62.65 -8.38
N MET A 3 -13.47 -62.78 -7.28
CA MET A 3 -13.82 -62.16 -6.01
C MET A 3 -13.72 -60.64 -6.20
N GLU A 4 -14.87 -59.96 -6.17
CA GLU A 4 -14.97 -58.51 -6.03
C GLU A 4 -14.26 -58.12 -4.73
N GLY A 5 -13.03 -57.60 -4.87
CA GLY A 5 -12.32 -56.96 -3.79
C GLY A 5 -13.07 -55.69 -3.43
N SER A 6 -13.76 -55.70 -2.29
CA SER A 6 -14.33 -54.50 -1.67
C SER A 6 -13.31 -53.36 -1.73
N HIS A 7 -13.65 -52.28 -2.42
CA HIS A 7 -12.88 -51.03 -2.52
C HIS A 7 -12.82 -50.32 -1.16
N ALA A 8 -12.20 -50.95 -0.17
CA ALA A 8 -11.97 -50.35 1.14
C ALA A 8 -10.88 -49.29 1.01
N VAL A 9 -11.14 -48.10 1.58
CA VAL A 9 -10.15 -47.02 1.68
C VAL A 9 -8.92 -47.56 2.44
N PRO A 10 -7.68 -47.34 1.95
CA PRO A 10 -6.49 -47.82 2.65
C PRO A 10 -6.42 -47.30 4.10
N GLU A 11 -5.99 -48.15 5.03
CA GLU A 11 -5.89 -47.81 6.45
C GLU A 11 -4.99 -46.57 6.68
N SER A 12 -3.90 -46.46 5.93
CA SER A 12 -3.00 -45.31 5.96
C SER A 12 -3.69 -43.99 5.63
N VAL A 13 -4.65 -44.00 4.71
CA VAL A 13 -5.44 -42.82 4.34
C VAL A 13 -6.41 -42.47 5.47
N MET A 14 -7.07 -43.47 6.05
CA MET A 14 -7.97 -43.26 7.20
C MET A 14 -7.23 -42.66 8.39
N ASP A 15 -6.03 -43.14 8.69
CA ASP A 15 -5.22 -42.60 9.79
C ASP A 15 -4.71 -41.19 9.51
N ALA A 16 -4.33 -40.88 8.26
CA ALA A 16 -3.96 -39.53 7.86
C ALA A 16 -5.15 -38.54 8.02
N VAL A 17 -6.36 -38.96 7.68
CA VAL A 17 -7.58 -38.17 7.85
C VAL A 17 -7.88 -37.95 9.33
N LYS A 18 -7.87 -39.00 10.16
CA LYS A 18 -8.06 -38.89 11.62
C LYS A 18 -7.04 -37.94 12.26
N LYS A 19 -5.77 -38.06 11.86
CA LYS A 19 -4.70 -37.17 12.34
C LYS A 19 -4.94 -35.72 11.92
N THR A 20 -5.38 -35.51 10.69
CA THR A 20 -5.71 -34.16 10.18
C THR A 20 -6.89 -33.56 10.95
N LEU A 21 -7.95 -34.34 11.18
CA LEU A 21 -9.10 -33.92 11.98
C LEU A 21 -8.67 -33.50 13.39
N TYR A 22 -7.90 -34.35 14.08
CA TYR A 22 -7.36 -34.03 15.40
C TYR A 22 -6.56 -32.72 15.40
N ASN A 23 -5.66 -32.52 14.42
CA ASN A 23 -4.88 -31.29 14.32
C ASN A 23 -5.76 -30.05 14.09
N VAL A 24 -6.79 -30.16 13.25
CA VAL A 24 -7.73 -29.05 13.00
C VAL A 24 -8.54 -28.72 14.26
N GLU A 25 -8.94 -29.72 15.04
CA GLU A 25 -9.59 -29.51 16.34
C GLU A 25 -8.67 -28.79 17.34
N GLN A 26 -7.39 -29.18 17.42
CA GLN A 26 -6.41 -28.47 18.27
C GLN A 26 -6.23 -27.01 17.82
N VAL A 27 -6.11 -26.78 16.51
CA VAL A 27 -6.02 -25.41 15.96
C VAL A 27 -7.27 -24.60 16.31
N LYS A 28 -8.47 -25.19 16.22
CA LYS A 28 -9.72 -24.52 16.58
C LYS A 28 -9.72 -24.09 18.05
N ILE A 29 -9.29 -24.95 18.97
CA ILE A 29 -9.24 -24.64 20.41
C ILE A 29 -8.30 -23.43 20.65
N HIS A 30 -7.06 -23.53 20.19
CA HIS A 30 -6.06 -22.48 20.42
C HIS A 30 -6.37 -21.18 19.69
N LEU A 31 -6.93 -21.26 18.48
CA LEU A 31 -7.29 -20.07 17.71
C LEU A 31 -8.47 -19.34 18.36
N ASN A 32 -9.48 -20.05 18.88
CA ASN A 32 -10.58 -19.42 19.61
C ASN A 32 -10.10 -18.72 20.88
N GLU A 33 -9.24 -19.39 21.66
CA GLU A 33 -8.62 -18.80 22.84
C GLU A 33 -7.83 -17.53 22.47
N PHE A 34 -6.98 -17.60 21.44
CA PHE A 34 -6.21 -16.47 20.95
C PHE A 34 -7.11 -15.32 20.47
N LEU A 35 -8.14 -15.60 19.66
CA LEU A 35 -9.05 -14.59 19.13
C LEU A 35 -9.88 -13.93 20.23
N SER A 36 -10.23 -14.65 21.30
CA SER A 36 -10.91 -14.08 22.48
C SER A 36 -10.09 -12.98 23.17
N GLN A 37 -8.76 -13.06 23.08
CA GLN A 37 -7.82 -12.13 23.70
C GLN A 37 -7.33 -11.05 22.71
N ALA A 38 -7.36 -11.35 21.40
CA ALA A 38 -6.88 -10.49 20.32
C ALA A 38 -7.87 -9.38 19.93
N ASN A 39 -8.39 -8.64 20.91
CA ASN A 39 -9.22 -7.48 20.63
C ASN A 39 -8.37 -6.30 20.07
N PRO A 40 -8.97 -5.35 19.31
CA PRO A 40 -8.22 -4.27 18.67
C PRO A 40 -7.41 -3.39 19.63
N GLU A 41 -7.94 -3.14 20.83
CA GLU A 41 -7.28 -2.30 21.85
C GLU A 41 -6.05 -3.00 22.42
N THR A 42 -6.17 -4.28 22.77
CA THR A 42 -5.07 -5.12 23.26
C THR A 42 -3.98 -5.23 22.20
N LEU A 43 -4.34 -5.50 20.94
CA LEU A 43 -3.38 -5.55 19.84
C LEU A 43 -2.66 -4.21 19.63
N ALA A 44 -3.38 -3.08 19.74
CA ALA A 44 -2.79 -1.75 19.63
C ALA A 44 -1.82 -1.43 20.79
N ALA A 45 -2.11 -1.93 21.99
CA ALA A 45 -1.26 -1.75 23.17
C ALA A 45 0.03 -2.59 23.15
N MET A 46 0.09 -3.66 22.34
CA MET A 46 1.28 -4.51 22.25
C MET A 46 2.51 -3.77 21.68
N PRO A 47 3.74 -4.19 22.05
CA PRO A 47 4.95 -3.80 21.34
C PRO A 47 4.85 -4.10 19.83
N PRO A 48 5.45 -3.27 18.95
CA PRO A 48 5.30 -3.42 17.51
C PRO A 48 5.65 -4.82 16.97
N LEU A 49 6.69 -5.46 17.51
CA LEU A 49 7.11 -6.80 17.11
C LEU A 49 6.11 -7.87 17.51
N GLU A 50 5.54 -7.77 18.72
CA GLU A 50 4.54 -8.71 19.23
C GLU A 50 3.22 -8.55 18.47
N ARG A 51 2.78 -7.31 18.23
CA ARG A 51 1.62 -7.01 17.36
C ARG A 51 1.80 -7.60 15.96
N ALA A 52 3.00 -7.46 15.37
CA ALA A 52 3.29 -8.04 14.06
C ALA A 52 3.20 -9.57 14.08
N ARG A 53 3.69 -10.24 15.13
CA ARG A 53 3.55 -11.71 15.31
C ARG A 53 2.09 -12.14 15.42
N ALA A 54 1.28 -11.42 16.19
CA ALA A 54 -0.13 -11.68 16.35
C ALA A 54 -0.89 -11.61 15.01
N HIS A 55 -0.73 -10.51 14.25
CA HIS A 55 -1.35 -10.38 12.93
C HIS A 55 -0.84 -11.40 11.91
N PHE A 56 0.46 -11.70 11.93
CA PHE A 56 1.05 -12.73 11.07
C PHE A 56 0.46 -14.11 11.38
N LEU A 57 0.28 -14.46 12.66
CA LEU A 57 -0.33 -15.72 13.06
C LEU A 57 -1.76 -15.85 12.54
N ILE A 58 -2.58 -14.78 12.65
CA ILE A 58 -3.94 -14.76 12.12
C ILE A 58 -3.92 -15.00 10.60
N ALA A 59 -3.12 -14.22 9.87
CA ALA A 59 -3.03 -14.35 8.41
C ALA A 59 -2.58 -15.76 7.99
N LYS A 60 -1.55 -16.31 8.65
CA LYS A 60 -1.04 -17.65 8.39
C LYS A 60 -2.09 -18.73 8.70
N ALA A 61 -2.78 -18.63 9.84
CA ALA A 61 -3.82 -19.57 10.22
C ALA A 61 -4.96 -19.57 9.18
N THR A 62 -5.44 -18.40 8.77
CA THR A 62 -6.50 -18.26 7.76
C THR A 62 -6.08 -18.88 6.42
N THR A 63 -4.90 -18.54 5.90
CA THR A 63 -4.42 -19.08 4.61
C THR A 63 -4.20 -20.59 4.65
N VAL A 64 -3.65 -21.13 5.75
CA VAL A 64 -3.42 -22.57 5.90
C VAL A 64 -4.74 -23.33 6.03
N LEU A 65 -5.67 -22.86 6.85
CA LEU A 65 -7.00 -23.49 7.00
C LEU A 65 -7.77 -23.48 5.67
N TYR A 66 -7.71 -22.37 4.94
CA TYR A 66 -8.30 -22.30 3.61
C TYR A 66 -7.64 -23.28 2.62
N SER A 67 -6.31 -23.42 2.67
CA SER A 67 -5.58 -24.40 1.86
C SER A 67 -5.95 -25.85 2.20
N VAL A 68 -6.18 -26.15 3.49
CA VAL A 68 -6.70 -27.46 3.92
C VAL A 68 -8.10 -27.70 3.35
N ASN A 69 -8.99 -26.70 3.43
CA ASN A 69 -10.33 -26.78 2.85
C ASN A 69 -10.29 -27.05 1.34
N LEU A 70 -9.41 -26.37 0.59
CA LEU A 70 -9.23 -26.64 -0.85
C LEU A 70 -8.82 -28.09 -1.12
N ARG A 71 -7.83 -28.61 -0.37
CA ARG A 71 -7.39 -30.01 -0.49
C ARG A 71 -8.51 -31.00 -0.17
N CYS A 72 -9.35 -30.70 0.83
CA CYS A 72 -10.52 -31.52 1.16
C CYS A 72 -11.57 -31.52 0.04
N ASN A 73 -11.65 -30.46 -0.76
CA ASN A 73 -12.51 -30.37 -1.95
C ASN A 73 -11.83 -30.90 -3.23
N GLY A 74 -10.67 -31.54 -3.12
CA GLY A 74 -9.93 -32.10 -4.25
C GLY A 74 -9.17 -31.07 -5.10
N ILE A 75 -9.05 -29.82 -4.63
CA ILE A 75 -8.33 -28.74 -5.33
C ILE A 75 -6.90 -28.67 -4.77
N HIS A 76 -5.90 -28.77 -5.66
CA HIS A 76 -4.51 -28.60 -5.25
C HIS A 76 -4.19 -27.11 -5.02
N PRO A 77 -3.58 -26.70 -3.88
CA PRO A 77 -3.33 -25.29 -3.59
C PRO A 77 -2.42 -24.59 -4.62
N ASP A 78 -1.56 -25.34 -5.31
CA ASP A 78 -0.65 -24.76 -6.32
C ASP A 78 -1.37 -24.35 -7.61
N ASP A 79 -2.55 -24.93 -7.87
CA ASP A 79 -3.41 -24.62 -9.01
C ASP A 79 -4.47 -23.56 -8.68
N HIS A 80 -4.42 -23.01 -7.46
CA HIS A 80 -5.37 -22.04 -6.93
C HIS A 80 -4.68 -20.71 -6.64
N PRO A 81 -5.36 -19.55 -6.76
CA PRO A 81 -4.83 -18.24 -6.38
C PRO A 81 -4.30 -18.13 -4.93
N VAL A 82 -4.57 -19.11 -4.07
CA VAL A 82 -4.03 -19.15 -2.70
C VAL A 82 -2.51 -19.34 -2.69
N LYS A 83 -1.93 -19.88 -3.77
CA LYS A 83 -0.48 -20.07 -3.88
C LYS A 83 0.29 -18.78 -3.67
N SER A 84 -0.13 -17.68 -4.31
CA SER A 84 0.53 -16.37 -4.14
C SER A 84 0.40 -15.87 -2.69
N GLU A 85 -0.71 -16.17 -2.01
CA GLU A 85 -0.88 -15.86 -0.59
C GLU A 85 0.03 -16.71 0.31
N LEU A 86 0.25 -17.99 -0.01
CA LEU A 86 1.22 -18.83 0.70
C LEU A 86 2.66 -18.31 0.53
N GLU A 87 3.06 -17.94 -0.69
CA GLU A 87 4.36 -17.34 -0.99
C GLU A 87 4.54 -15.99 -0.26
N ARG A 88 3.46 -15.20 -0.19
CA ARG A 88 3.42 -13.95 0.57
C ARG A 88 3.60 -14.21 2.06
N ILE A 89 2.91 -15.20 2.65
CA ILE A 89 3.11 -15.60 4.05
C ILE A 89 4.56 -16.03 4.31
N MET A 90 5.18 -16.82 3.42
CA MET A 90 6.59 -17.20 3.56
C MET A 90 7.52 -15.98 3.58
N THR A 91 7.29 -15.03 2.67
CA THR A 91 8.05 -13.77 2.60
C THR A 91 7.92 -12.96 3.90
N TYR A 92 6.71 -12.86 4.46
CA TYR A 92 6.50 -12.17 5.73
C TYR A 92 7.08 -12.91 6.93
N GLN A 93 7.10 -14.24 6.89
CA GLN A 93 7.76 -15.05 7.91
C GLN A 93 9.26 -14.75 7.96
N GLU A 94 9.92 -14.67 6.80
CA GLU A 94 11.33 -14.29 6.72
C GLU A 94 11.58 -12.87 7.26
N LYS A 95 10.74 -11.91 6.89
CA LYS A 95 10.84 -10.53 7.40
C LYS A 95 10.72 -10.49 8.92
N LEU A 96 9.75 -11.22 9.47
CA LEU A 96 9.51 -11.28 10.91
C LEU A 96 10.67 -11.97 11.65
N GLN A 97 11.25 -13.00 11.04
CA GLN A 97 12.43 -13.69 11.56
C GLN A 97 13.65 -12.75 11.60
N ARG A 98 13.93 -12.03 10.50
CA ARG A 98 15.02 -11.04 10.45
C ARG A 98 14.88 -9.96 11.52
N LEU A 99 13.66 -9.47 11.75
CA LEU A 99 13.39 -8.50 12.82
C LEU A 99 13.62 -9.10 14.21
N THR A 100 13.16 -10.34 14.41
CA THR A 100 13.38 -11.07 15.67
C THR A 100 14.86 -11.27 15.95
N ASP A 101 15.66 -11.62 14.95
CA ASP A 101 17.09 -11.85 15.13
C ASP A 101 17.85 -10.53 15.33
N SER A 102 17.43 -9.47 14.65
CA SER A 102 17.97 -8.11 14.86
C SER A 102 17.76 -7.59 16.29
N THR A 103 16.72 -8.04 16.99
CA THR A 103 16.51 -7.68 18.41
C THR A 103 17.40 -8.46 19.39
N LYS A 104 17.95 -9.61 18.96
CA LYS A 104 18.84 -10.45 19.78
C LYS A 104 20.31 -10.08 19.58
N GLU A 105 20.67 -9.61 18.38
CA GLU A 105 22.01 -9.13 18.09
C GLU A 105 22.33 -7.88 18.94
N PRO A 106 23.59 -7.69 19.38
CA PRO A 106 24.03 -6.43 19.93
C PRO A 106 23.61 -5.31 18.98
N PRO A 107 23.08 -4.17 19.49
CA PRO A 107 22.61 -3.10 18.63
C PRO A 107 23.73 -2.77 17.67
N ARG A 108 23.53 -3.10 16.39
CA ARG A 108 24.46 -2.68 15.34
C ARG A 108 24.59 -1.18 15.53
N PRO A 109 25.81 -0.60 15.47
CA PRO A 109 25.92 0.84 15.46
C PRO A 109 24.94 1.29 14.40
N SER A 110 23.95 2.10 14.79
CA SER A 110 23.03 2.68 13.83
C SER A 110 23.87 3.41 12.79
N THR A 111 23.29 3.91 11.71
CA THR A 111 23.97 4.91 10.89
C THR A 111 24.31 6.12 11.78
N THR A 112 25.42 6.02 12.51
CA THR A 112 25.88 6.99 13.47
C THR A 112 26.48 8.08 12.63
N LEU A 113 25.89 9.26 12.72
CA LEU A 113 26.36 10.39 11.97
C LEU A 113 27.80 10.68 12.41
N ASN A 114 28.73 10.58 11.47
CA ASN A 114 30.09 11.04 11.68
C ASN A 114 30.06 12.57 11.68
N TYR A 115 29.88 13.16 12.87
CA TYR A 115 29.78 14.60 13.05
C TYR A 115 30.98 15.34 12.47
N GLN A 116 32.19 14.76 12.57
CA GLN A 116 33.41 15.34 12.01
C GLN A 116 33.39 15.39 10.49
N ALA A 117 32.97 14.30 9.83
CA ALA A 117 32.82 14.27 8.38
C ALA A 117 31.74 15.25 7.93
N ALA A 118 30.57 15.24 8.59
CA ALA A 118 29.47 16.16 8.30
C ALA A 118 29.90 17.63 8.42
N THR A 119 30.67 17.97 9.46
CA THR A 119 31.18 19.34 9.63
C THR A 119 32.13 19.74 8.52
N ARG A 120 33.00 18.84 8.04
CA ARG A 120 33.89 19.12 6.89
C ARG A 120 33.10 19.36 5.60
N PHE A 121 32.07 18.55 5.36
CA PHE A 121 31.20 18.73 4.18
C PHE A 121 30.49 20.08 4.21
N ILE A 122 29.96 20.49 5.37
CA ILE A 122 29.24 21.76 5.53
C ILE A 122 30.21 22.94 5.41
N GLU A 123 31.36 22.89 6.07
CA GLU A 123 32.38 23.95 6.01
C GLU A 123 32.89 24.17 4.59
N HIS A 124 33.08 23.09 3.82
CA HIS A 124 33.53 23.19 2.44
C HIS A 124 32.45 23.71 1.48
N SER A 125 31.19 23.34 1.73
CA SER A 125 30.06 23.75 0.89
C SER A 125 29.61 25.20 1.13
N LEU A 126 29.97 25.79 2.29
CA LEU A 126 29.57 27.13 2.69
C LEU A 126 30.80 28.05 2.89
N PRO A 127 31.27 28.73 1.84
CA PRO A 127 32.50 29.54 1.91
C PRO A 127 32.40 30.76 2.88
N HIS A 128 31.18 31.25 3.15
CA HIS A 128 30.93 32.45 3.96
C HIS A 128 30.39 32.18 5.36
N LEU A 129 30.92 31.16 6.04
CA LEU A 129 30.63 30.94 7.47
C LEU A 129 31.28 32.02 8.33
N THR A 130 30.49 32.66 9.21
CA THR A 130 31.00 33.58 10.24
C THR A 130 31.93 32.85 11.21
N PRO A 131 32.88 33.55 11.88
CA PRO A 131 33.78 32.91 12.84
C PRO A 131 33.03 32.25 14.01
N GLY A 132 31.88 32.81 14.41
CA GLY A 132 30.99 32.19 15.40
C GLY A 132 30.38 30.86 14.91
N GLN A 133 29.95 30.80 13.65
CA GLN A 133 29.42 29.57 13.04
C GLN A 133 30.50 28.50 12.89
N ARG A 134 31.72 28.84 12.44
CA ARG A 134 32.84 27.87 12.37
C ARG A 134 33.19 27.30 13.74
N LYS A 135 33.19 28.15 14.79
CA LYS A 135 33.43 27.69 16.16
C LYS A 135 32.34 26.71 16.60
N SER A 136 31.07 27.04 16.38
CA SER A 136 29.95 26.15 16.67
C SER A 136 30.04 24.81 15.90
N MET A 137 30.44 24.83 14.63
CA MET A 137 30.67 23.61 13.83
C MET A 137 31.77 22.73 14.43
N LYS A 138 32.86 23.34 14.90
CA LYS A 138 33.95 22.64 15.56
C LYS A 138 33.52 22.00 16.89
N ASP A 139 32.69 22.69 17.66
CA ASP A 139 32.14 22.17 18.93
C ASP A 139 31.18 20.99 18.67
N ILE A 140 30.37 21.06 17.60
CA ILE A 140 29.52 19.95 17.14
C ILE A 140 30.37 18.75 16.68
N SER A 141 31.49 18.98 15.98
CA SER A 141 32.40 17.91 15.52
C SER A 141 33.04 17.12 16.68
N ARG A 142 33.21 17.77 17.84
CA ARG A 142 33.74 17.17 19.07
C ARG A 142 32.67 16.47 19.92
N GLY A 143 31.40 16.65 19.57
CA GLY A 143 30.27 16.16 20.38
C GLY A 143 30.01 17.00 21.63
N GLU A 144 30.62 18.19 21.75
CA GLU A 144 30.53 19.10 22.91
C GLU A 144 29.36 20.09 22.80
N GLY A 145 28.44 19.87 21.86
CA GLY A 145 27.26 20.72 21.65
C GLY A 145 26.07 20.31 22.51
N THR A 146 25.22 21.28 22.87
CA THR A 146 23.91 21.04 23.49
C THR A 146 23.13 20.08 22.60
N ARG A 147 22.99 18.82 23.04
CA ARG A 147 22.20 17.81 22.35
C ARG A 147 20.75 18.29 22.39
N ILE A 148 20.30 18.96 21.33
CA ILE A 148 18.91 19.42 21.21
C ILE A 148 18.05 18.15 21.34
N LYS A 149 17.40 17.98 22.49
CA LYS A 149 16.50 16.85 22.75
C LYS A 149 15.29 17.03 21.85
N TYR A 150 15.36 16.47 20.65
CA TYR A 150 14.32 16.53 19.63
C TYR A 150 13.13 15.59 19.93
N ILE A 151 12.87 15.30 21.20
CA ILE A 151 11.80 14.37 21.61
C ILE A 151 10.45 15.11 21.78
N GLU A 152 10.42 16.44 21.90
CA GLU A 152 9.16 17.17 22.20
C GLU A 152 8.52 17.91 21.01
N ARG A 153 9.07 17.82 19.79
CA ARG A 153 8.50 18.52 18.60
C ARG A 153 7.81 17.63 17.58
N SER A 154 7.56 16.36 17.88
CA SER A 154 6.80 15.46 17.00
C SER A 154 5.28 15.54 17.15
N GLY A 155 4.74 16.57 17.84
CA GLY A 155 3.28 16.78 17.94
C GLY A 155 2.68 17.61 16.79
N HIS A 156 3.46 18.49 16.13
CA HIS A 156 2.91 19.43 15.15
C HIS A 156 3.87 19.68 13.98
N LYS A 157 4.15 18.66 13.16
CA LYS A 157 4.55 18.92 11.77
C LYS A 157 3.31 19.40 11.00
N LYS A 158 3.02 20.69 11.14
CA LYS A 158 2.09 21.41 10.26
C LYS A 158 2.57 21.19 8.82
N ARG A 159 1.67 20.71 7.95
CA ARG A 159 1.86 20.62 6.50
C ARG A 159 2.33 21.98 5.98
N LYS A 160 3.13 21.98 4.90
CA LYS A 160 3.65 23.16 4.19
C LYS A 160 2.58 24.01 3.49
N TYR A 161 1.32 23.96 3.90
CA TYR A 161 0.25 24.79 3.35
C TYR A 161 -0.31 25.68 4.46
N PRO A 162 -0.32 27.01 4.30
CA PRO A 162 -1.06 27.87 5.22
C PRO A 162 -2.53 27.48 5.14
N SER A 163 -3.13 27.26 6.31
CA SER A 163 -4.56 27.04 6.49
C SER A 163 -5.31 28.33 6.15
N SER A 164 -5.48 28.59 4.87
CA SER A 164 -6.46 29.55 4.36
C SER A 164 -7.68 28.73 3.93
N GLU A 165 -8.80 29.01 4.59
CA GLU A 165 -10.18 28.82 4.14
C GLU A 165 -10.39 27.58 3.26
N MET A 166 -10.76 26.45 3.90
CA MET A 166 -11.02 25.20 3.20
C MET A 166 -12.20 25.33 2.24
N LYS A 167 -11.93 25.78 1.01
CA LYS A 167 -12.79 25.50 -0.13
C LYS A 167 -12.88 23.98 -0.24
N THR A 168 -14.10 23.44 -0.33
CA THR A 168 -14.30 22.01 -0.52
C THR A 168 -13.52 21.52 -1.75
N VAL A 169 -13.03 20.29 -1.72
CA VAL A 169 -12.20 19.70 -2.79
C VAL A 169 -12.86 19.86 -4.17
N GLN A 170 -14.19 19.79 -4.22
CA GLN A 170 -14.99 19.99 -5.43
C GLN A 170 -14.90 21.43 -5.98
N VAL A 171 -14.89 22.45 -5.12
CA VAL A 171 -14.76 23.85 -5.53
C VAL A 171 -13.35 24.12 -6.05
N ALA A 172 -12.32 23.61 -5.36
CA ALA A 172 -10.94 23.75 -5.82
C ALA A 172 -10.70 23.05 -7.17
N ALA A 173 -11.30 21.87 -7.37
CA ALA A 173 -11.22 21.15 -8.64
C ALA A 173 -11.94 21.91 -9.77
N LYS A 174 -13.12 22.49 -9.49
CA LYS A 174 -13.87 23.30 -10.45
C LYS A 174 -13.12 24.56 -10.85
N GLU A 175 -12.55 25.29 -9.89
CA GLU A 175 -11.74 26.48 -10.14
C GLU A 175 -10.49 26.14 -10.99
N PHE A 176 -9.85 25.00 -10.72
CA PHE A 176 -8.71 24.53 -11.50
C PHE A 176 -9.09 24.20 -12.96
N LEU A 177 -10.19 23.48 -13.15
CA LEU A 177 -10.72 23.13 -14.48
C LEU A 177 -11.13 24.37 -15.28
N GLU A 178 -11.79 25.34 -14.65
CA GLU A 178 -12.19 26.60 -15.29
C GLU A 178 -10.97 27.47 -15.65
N LYS A 179 -9.95 27.48 -14.80
CA LYS A 179 -8.70 28.20 -15.10
C LYS A 179 -7.96 27.54 -16.27
N ALA A 180 -7.87 26.21 -16.27
CA ALA A 180 -7.25 25.47 -17.36
C ALA A 180 -8.01 25.63 -18.68
N SER A 181 -9.34 25.65 -18.67
CA SER A 181 -10.13 25.88 -19.88
C SER A 181 -9.93 27.29 -20.42
N ARG A 182 -9.80 28.30 -19.55
CA ARG A 182 -9.49 29.68 -19.97
C ARG A 182 -8.09 29.83 -20.54
N GLU A 183 -7.10 29.12 -19.99
CA GLU A 183 -5.73 29.10 -20.52
C GLU A 183 -5.63 28.35 -21.85
N LEU A 184 -6.44 27.31 -22.06
CA LEU A 184 -6.47 26.54 -23.31
C LEU A 184 -7.28 27.23 -24.43
N LEU A 185 -8.40 27.86 -24.09
CA LEU A 185 -9.32 28.47 -25.07
C LEU A 185 -9.08 29.97 -25.26
N GLY A 186 -8.30 30.61 -24.38
CA GLY A 186 -8.00 32.03 -24.41
C GLY A 186 -9.20 32.93 -24.12
N ASP A 187 -8.94 34.12 -23.57
CA ASP A 187 -9.90 35.22 -23.67
C ASP A 187 -9.75 35.81 -25.08
N VAL A 188 -10.85 35.85 -25.84
CA VAL A 188 -10.92 36.42 -27.21
C VAL A 188 -10.57 37.93 -27.24
N ALA A 189 -10.31 38.55 -26.08
CA ALA A 189 -10.02 39.97 -25.97
C ALA A 189 -8.53 40.35 -25.98
N GLN A 190 -7.59 39.46 -25.65
CA GLN A 190 -6.16 39.80 -25.71
C GLN A 190 -5.32 38.58 -26.08
N GLY A 191 -4.84 38.58 -27.32
CA GLY A 191 -3.97 37.55 -27.88
C GLY A 191 -2.65 37.43 -27.10
N GLY A 192 -2.27 36.19 -26.84
CA GLY A 192 -0.98 35.83 -26.25
C GLY A 192 -1.00 34.42 -25.71
N PHE A 193 -0.86 33.43 -26.59
CA PHE A 193 -0.55 32.06 -26.18
C PHE A 193 0.85 32.06 -25.57
N GLN A 194 0.96 31.92 -24.24
CA GLN A 194 2.24 31.88 -23.55
C GLN A 194 2.42 30.53 -22.86
N GLY A 195 2.56 29.49 -23.70
CA GLY A 195 3.04 28.17 -23.29
C GLY A 195 4.58 28.09 -23.35
N PRO A 196 5.21 27.13 -22.64
CA PRO A 196 6.67 27.02 -22.53
C PRO A 196 7.43 26.61 -23.81
N ILE A 197 6.74 26.42 -24.94
CA ILE A 197 7.32 25.93 -26.19
C ILE A 197 6.93 26.93 -27.29
N GLN A 198 7.87 27.81 -27.64
CA GLN A 198 7.81 28.64 -28.84
C GLN A 198 8.52 27.85 -29.96
N ILE A 199 7.76 27.39 -30.95
CA ILE A 199 8.32 26.91 -32.21
C ILE A 199 8.08 28.04 -33.21
N ASP A 200 9.14 28.76 -33.54
CA ASP A 200 9.16 29.61 -34.73
C ASP A 200 9.32 28.69 -35.93
N ASP A 201 8.34 28.65 -36.82
CA ASP A 201 8.59 28.24 -38.20
C ASP A 201 7.80 29.12 -39.16
N SER A 202 8.55 29.80 -40.01
CA SER A 202 8.09 30.75 -41.01
C SER A 202 8.10 30.06 -42.38
N SER A 203 6.98 30.19 -43.10
CA SER A 203 6.84 30.00 -44.57
C SER A 203 6.90 28.53 -45.04
N ASP A 204 5.98 27.97 -45.83
CA ASP A 204 5.21 28.49 -46.96
C ASP A 204 3.84 27.80 -47.11
N GLU A 205 2.94 28.45 -47.82
CA GLU A 205 1.60 28.00 -48.16
C GLU A 205 1.57 26.85 -49.17
N GLU A 206 0.72 25.84 -48.93
CA GLU A 206 0.05 25.10 -50.01
C GLU A 206 -1.34 24.65 -49.54
N ALA A 207 -2.36 25.26 -50.13
CA ALA A 207 -3.77 24.98 -49.88
C ALA A 207 -4.24 23.80 -50.72
N LEU A 208 -4.75 22.71 -50.12
CA LEU A 208 -5.67 21.76 -50.78
C LEU A 208 -6.65 21.11 -49.78
N GLU A 209 -7.88 21.63 -49.84
CA GLU A 209 -9.17 20.93 -49.96
C GLU A 209 -9.67 19.97 -48.86
N ALA A 210 -10.79 20.38 -48.23
CA ALA A 210 -11.56 19.63 -47.25
C ALA A 210 -12.55 18.64 -47.91
N PRO A 211 -12.81 17.46 -47.29
CA PRO A 211 -14.04 16.74 -47.54
C PRO A 211 -15.08 16.98 -46.44
N GLU A 212 -16.30 17.21 -46.91
CA GLU A 212 -17.51 17.54 -46.16
C GLU A 212 -17.96 16.45 -45.18
N ALA A 213 -18.58 16.89 -44.09
CA ALA A 213 -19.33 16.04 -43.17
C ALA A 213 -20.81 15.94 -43.60
N PRO A 214 -21.45 14.77 -43.49
CA PRO A 214 -22.88 14.69 -43.19
C PRO A 214 -23.04 14.32 -41.70
N GLY A 215 -23.73 15.15 -40.91
CA GLY A 215 -25.10 14.86 -40.44
C GLY A 215 -25.16 13.54 -39.65
N GLY A 216 -25.15 13.51 -38.32
CA GLY A 216 -26.23 14.03 -37.47
C GLY A 216 -27.48 13.18 -37.63
N PHE A 217 -27.70 12.20 -36.74
CA PHE A 217 -29.01 11.86 -36.15
C PHE A 217 -28.83 10.85 -35.00
N GLU A 218 -29.48 11.17 -33.89
CA GLU A 218 -29.63 10.37 -32.68
C GLU A 218 -30.49 9.14 -32.95
N GLU A 219 -30.20 8.02 -32.28
CA GLU A 219 -31.26 7.18 -31.69
C GLU A 219 -30.71 6.32 -30.53
N PRO A 220 -31.34 6.37 -29.34
CA PRO A 220 -30.95 5.59 -28.17
C PRO A 220 -31.49 4.15 -28.25
N ILE A 221 -30.61 3.17 -28.03
CA ILE A 221 -31.02 1.76 -27.91
C ILE A 221 -31.72 1.56 -26.58
N GLN A 222 -32.99 1.14 -26.68
CA GLN A 222 -33.89 0.74 -25.61
C GLN A 222 -33.42 -0.57 -24.97
N ILE A 223 -33.35 -0.61 -23.63
CA ILE A 223 -33.33 -1.86 -22.87
C ILE A 223 -34.74 -2.05 -22.32
N ASP A 224 -35.35 -3.15 -22.76
CA ASP A 224 -36.72 -3.56 -22.50
C ASP A 224 -36.81 -4.15 -21.08
N ASP A 225 -37.34 -3.35 -20.16
CA ASP A 225 -37.84 -3.78 -18.85
C ASP A 225 -39.35 -4.03 -19.01
N SER A 226 -39.79 -5.30 -19.09
CA SER A 226 -40.99 -5.83 -18.42
C SER A 226 -41.38 -7.21 -18.95
N GLU A 227 -41.46 -8.17 -18.04
CA GLU A 227 -42.65 -9.01 -17.89
C GLU A 227 -42.67 -9.50 -16.43
N GLU A 228 -43.41 -8.74 -15.60
CA GLU A 228 -44.06 -9.25 -14.39
C GLU A 228 -45.16 -10.22 -14.83
N GLU A 229 -45.32 -11.35 -14.14
CA GLU A 229 -46.65 -11.66 -13.60
C GLU A 229 -46.60 -12.63 -12.42
N ASP A 230 -47.40 -12.24 -11.43
CA ASP A 230 -47.70 -12.85 -10.16
C ASP A 230 -48.05 -14.35 -10.20
N HIS A 231 -47.70 -15.04 -9.11
CA HIS A 231 -48.64 -16.00 -8.55
C HIS A 231 -48.58 -16.03 -7.02
N LEU A 232 -49.65 -15.51 -6.43
CA LEU A 232 -49.99 -15.54 -5.01
C LEU A 232 -50.77 -16.83 -4.66
N MET A 233 -50.60 -17.26 -3.40
CA MET A 233 -51.34 -18.27 -2.62
C MET A 233 -50.99 -19.75 -2.88
N SER A 234 -50.72 -20.58 -1.87
CA SER A 234 -51.22 -20.65 -0.49
C SER A 234 -50.17 -21.01 0.55
#